data_AF-A0A6A6SMB9-F1
#
_entry.id   AF-A0A6A6SMB9-F1
#
_cell.length_a   1.000
_cell.length_b   1.000
_cell.length_c   1.000
_cell.angle_alpha   90.00
_cell.angle_beta   90.00
_cell.angle_gamma   90.00
#
_symmetry.space_group_name_H-M   'P 1'
#
loop_
_entity.id
_entity.type
_entity.pdbx_description
1 polymer ?
#
loop_
_entity_poly.entity_id
_entity_poly.type
_entity_poly.pdbx_seq_one_letter_code
_entity_poly.pdbx_strand_id
1 'polypeptide(L)'
;MSLVAYPASDSDDNSDEHERGAQGPALAAQPKTSPTRERRGGPGDLKRKRAEDSSRDQLPPLPAAFHDLYSTNARLSTSDDPSLHGGRKRAVPHVEGNWPSHVYLEWVPSHTESEQLFTLIASVQKAIQRANDDSVKPLPVPDMTPSLRSPLGVPLPLHISLSRTLQIKTEERDRFLDEMTASLRRAAVGPFDINFTNLKWVPNYERNRWFLVLGVERPEHDDLNRLLEACNAASEKCGHPGLYTGGMGDGPMERNISKGRAKRRKSSGRADDLPSRSSEERADRTDNFHISIAWGLIEPAPEWIDLVKHFAVNEMVGPPSAPFDVVKTRIGNTVYSIQLTSRSASSRRGRSILGLG
;
A
#
# COMPACT_ATOMS: atom_id res chain seq x y z
N MET A 1 -30.50 -3.06 -35.03
CA MET A 1 -31.30 -4.07 -34.30
C MET A 1 -30.57 -4.36 -32.99
N SER A 2 -31.11 -4.30 -31.79
CA SER A 2 -32.36 -3.81 -31.23
C SER A 2 -32.00 -3.49 -29.77
N LEU A 3 -32.27 -2.27 -29.32
CA LEU A 3 -32.15 -1.88 -27.92
C LEU A 3 -33.19 -2.67 -27.11
N VAL A 4 -32.74 -3.40 -26.09
CA VAL A 4 -33.63 -4.03 -25.12
C VAL A 4 -34.01 -2.97 -24.10
N ALA A 5 -35.26 -2.53 -24.16
CA ALA A 5 -35.88 -1.64 -23.19
C ALA A 5 -36.25 -2.44 -21.94
N TYR A 6 -35.79 -1.98 -20.78
CA TYR A 6 -36.29 -2.43 -19.49
C TYR A 6 -37.50 -1.56 -19.11
N PRO A 7 -38.62 -2.15 -18.67
CA PRO A 7 -39.76 -1.37 -18.21
C PRO A 7 -39.45 -0.74 -16.85
N ALA A 8 -39.69 0.57 -16.77
CA ALA A 8 -39.86 1.27 -15.52
C ALA A 8 -41.16 0.81 -14.85
N SER A 9 -41.08 0.42 -13.58
CA SER A 9 -42.24 0.39 -12.69
C SER A 9 -41.80 0.97 -11.36
N ASP A 10 -42.37 2.12 -11.07
CA ASP A 10 -42.23 2.93 -9.88
C ASP A 10 -43.47 2.66 -9.02
N SER A 11 -43.29 2.33 -7.74
CA SER A 11 -44.33 2.45 -6.71
C SER A 11 -43.78 2.06 -5.34
N ASP A 12 -43.54 3.08 -4.53
CA ASP A 12 -43.55 3.03 -3.06
C ASP A 12 -44.91 2.51 -2.56
N ASP A 13 -44.92 1.61 -1.59
CA ASP A 13 -45.84 1.72 -0.46
C ASP A 13 -45.35 0.97 0.78
N ASN A 14 -45.64 1.56 1.93
CA ASN A 14 -45.18 1.26 3.26
C ASN A 14 -46.32 0.58 4.04
N SER A 15 -46.08 -0.53 4.73
CA SER A 15 -46.96 -0.95 5.84
C SER A 15 -46.29 -1.98 6.77
N ASP A 16 -46.07 -1.55 8.00
CA ASP A 16 -45.95 -2.37 9.21
C ASP A 16 -47.21 -3.25 9.43
N GLU A 17 -47.03 -4.45 10.00
CA GLU A 17 -47.67 -4.91 11.26
C GLU A 17 -47.71 -6.45 11.43
N HIS A 18 -47.17 -6.87 12.59
CA HIS A 18 -47.62 -7.89 13.56
C HIS A 18 -47.97 -9.37 13.23
N GLU A 19 -47.13 -10.24 13.82
CA GLU A 19 -47.39 -11.36 14.75
C GLU A 19 -48.51 -12.42 14.56
N ARG A 20 -48.06 -13.68 14.74
CA ARG A 20 -48.65 -14.90 15.38
C ARG A 20 -48.50 -16.09 14.40
N GLY A 21 -47.89 -17.24 14.69
CA GLY A 21 -47.65 -17.97 15.92
C GLY A 21 -48.26 -19.38 15.76
N ALA A 22 -47.44 -20.45 15.77
CA ALA A 22 -47.76 -21.78 16.37
C ALA A 22 -46.90 -22.96 15.83
N GLN A 23 -46.18 -23.57 16.79
CA GLN A 23 -46.11 -25.02 17.09
C GLN A 23 -45.27 -25.98 16.21
N GLY A 24 -44.31 -26.65 16.87
CA GLY A 24 -43.34 -27.64 16.35
C GLY A 24 -43.92 -29.07 16.16
N PRO A 25 -43.16 -30.19 16.32
CA PRO A 25 -41.91 -30.35 17.07
C PRO A 25 -40.76 -31.14 16.37
N ALA A 26 -39.67 -31.25 17.12
CA ALA A 26 -38.41 -31.95 16.86
C ALA A 26 -38.54 -33.48 16.63
N LEU A 27 -37.50 -34.09 16.03
CA LEU A 27 -36.86 -35.32 16.52
C LEU A 27 -35.53 -35.59 15.79
N ALA A 28 -34.51 -35.89 16.60
CA ALA A 28 -33.15 -36.26 16.22
C ALA A 28 -33.04 -37.77 15.94
N ALA A 29 -32.09 -38.18 15.09
CA ALA A 29 -31.17 -39.31 15.31
C ALA A 29 -30.38 -39.67 14.03
N GLN A 30 -29.04 -39.65 14.14
CA GLN A 30 -28.12 -40.46 13.33
C GLN A 30 -27.92 -41.85 14.00
N PRO A 31 -26.99 -42.72 13.57
CA PRO A 31 -26.71 -43.31 12.25
C PRO A 31 -26.67 -44.87 12.34
N LYS A 32 -26.46 -45.59 11.23
CA LYS A 32 -25.45 -46.69 11.07
C LYS A 32 -25.72 -47.70 9.93
N THR A 33 -24.60 -48.09 9.32
CA THR A 33 -24.19 -49.42 8.81
C THR A 33 -24.61 -49.94 7.43
N SER A 34 -23.58 -50.41 6.74
CA SER A 34 -23.43 -51.06 5.43
C SER A 34 -24.20 -52.39 5.28
N PRO A 35 -24.23 -52.94 4.04
CA PRO A 35 -23.42 -54.14 3.82
C PRO A 35 -22.74 -54.26 2.43
N THR A 36 -21.55 -54.87 2.46
CA THR A 36 -20.84 -55.64 1.40
C THR A 36 -21.70 -56.84 0.97
N ARG A 37 -21.65 -57.52 -0.19
CA ARG A 37 -20.63 -57.83 -1.22
C ARG A 37 -21.39 -58.67 -2.28
N GLU A 38 -21.10 -58.56 -3.58
CA GLU A 38 -20.93 -59.75 -4.43
C GLU A 38 -20.31 -59.45 -5.81
N ARG A 39 -19.52 -60.43 -6.27
CA ARG A 39 -18.53 -60.36 -7.35
C ARG A 39 -19.11 -60.97 -8.63
N ARG A 40 -18.77 -60.41 -9.80
CA ARG A 40 -18.49 -61.18 -11.03
C ARG A 40 -17.29 -60.55 -11.75
N GLY A 41 -16.33 -61.40 -12.14
CA GLY A 41 -15.09 -61.02 -12.81
C GLY A 41 -15.12 -61.25 -14.32
N GLY A 42 -14.18 -60.58 -15.00
CA GLY A 42 -13.76 -60.81 -16.37
C GLY A 42 -12.60 -59.84 -16.73
N PRO A 43 -11.60 -60.23 -17.53
CA PRO A 43 -10.20 -59.83 -17.33
C PRO A 43 -9.66 -58.86 -18.39
N GLY A 44 -8.55 -58.18 -18.10
CA GLY A 44 -7.76 -57.47 -19.12
C GLY A 44 -6.80 -56.43 -18.54
N ASP A 45 -5.52 -56.64 -18.80
CA ASP A 45 -4.36 -55.85 -18.41
C ASP A 45 -4.50 -54.32 -18.53
N LEU A 46 -3.87 -53.61 -17.57
CA LEU A 46 -2.69 -52.75 -17.78
C LEU A 46 -2.43 -51.95 -16.49
N LYS A 47 -1.40 -52.38 -15.73
CA LYS A 47 -0.84 -51.63 -14.60
C LYS A 47 -0.30 -50.28 -15.09
N ARG A 48 -1.06 -49.19 -14.91
CA ARG A 48 -0.49 -47.84 -14.83
C ARG A 48 -0.30 -47.48 -13.36
N LYS A 49 0.96 -47.32 -12.98
CA LYS A 49 1.41 -46.71 -11.73
C LYS A 49 0.72 -45.34 -11.61
N ARG A 50 -0.27 -45.22 -10.71
CA ARG A 50 -0.82 -43.93 -10.31
C ARG A 50 0.24 -43.27 -9.43
N ALA A 51 0.99 -42.34 -10.00
CA ALA A 51 1.73 -41.38 -9.21
C ALA A 51 0.69 -40.61 -8.38
N GLU A 52 0.88 -40.60 -7.07
CA GLU A 52 0.14 -39.75 -6.15
C GLU A 52 0.59 -38.31 -6.41
N ASP A 53 0.01 -37.69 -7.43
CA ASP A 53 0.11 -36.26 -7.61
C ASP A 53 -0.82 -35.62 -6.58
N SER A 54 -0.22 -35.26 -5.45
CA SER A 54 -0.83 -34.44 -4.40
C SER A 54 -0.76 -32.96 -4.79
N SER A 55 -1.11 -32.65 -6.05
CA SER A 55 -1.42 -31.29 -6.49
C SER A 55 -2.81 -30.93 -5.98
N ARG A 56 -2.89 -30.62 -4.68
CA ARG A 56 -4.05 -29.90 -4.13
C ARG A 56 -4.26 -28.66 -4.98
N ASP A 57 -5.46 -28.55 -5.54
CA ASP A 57 -6.09 -27.37 -6.15
C ASP A 57 -5.54 -26.04 -5.63
N GLN A 58 -4.43 -25.56 -6.21
CA GLN A 58 -4.03 -24.16 -6.07
C GLN A 58 -4.50 -23.46 -7.31
N LEU A 59 -5.68 -22.85 -7.20
CA LEU A 59 -6.17 -21.90 -8.19
C LEU A 59 -5.09 -20.84 -8.43
N PRO A 60 -4.90 -20.39 -9.69
CA PRO A 60 -3.96 -19.32 -9.98
C PRO A 60 -4.33 -18.09 -9.15
N PRO A 61 -3.33 -17.32 -8.68
CA PRO A 61 -3.59 -16.10 -7.93
C PRO A 61 -4.43 -15.14 -8.78
N LEU A 62 -5.28 -14.36 -8.12
CA LEU A 62 -6.13 -13.39 -8.78
C LEU A 62 -5.26 -12.39 -9.58
N PRO A 63 -5.65 -11.99 -10.81
CA PRO A 63 -4.91 -10.99 -11.55
C PRO A 63 -4.81 -9.69 -10.74
N ALA A 64 -3.60 -9.09 -10.65
CA ALA A 64 -3.39 -7.85 -9.89
C ALA A 64 -4.37 -6.73 -10.29
N ALA A 65 -4.72 -6.66 -11.58
CA ALA A 65 -5.70 -5.70 -12.11
C ALA A 65 -7.10 -5.82 -11.50
N PHE A 66 -7.47 -6.97 -10.94
CA PHE A 66 -8.75 -7.13 -10.24
C PHE A 66 -8.77 -6.35 -8.93
N HIS A 67 -7.65 -6.27 -8.20
CA HIS A 67 -7.54 -5.49 -6.98
C HIS A 67 -7.66 -3.98 -7.26
N ASP A 68 -7.22 -3.54 -8.44
CA ASP A 68 -7.33 -2.14 -8.86
C ASP A 68 -8.80 -1.68 -8.98
N LEU A 69 -9.72 -2.58 -9.38
CA LEU A 69 -11.14 -2.27 -9.51
C LEU A 69 -11.81 -1.88 -8.19
N TYR A 70 -11.31 -2.41 -7.07
CA TYR A 70 -11.84 -2.16 -5.73
C TYR A 70 -10.97 -1.22 -4.90
N SER A 71 -9.93 -0.62 -5.50
CA SER A 71 -9.05 0.34 -4.82
C SER A 71 -9.77 1.66 -4.46
N THR A 72 -10.98 1.86 -4.98
CA THR A 72 -11.86 2.97 -4.62
C THR A 72 -13.18 2.44 -4.07
N ASN A 73 -13.54 2.86 -2.85
CA ASN A 73 -14.88 2.61 -2.32
C ASN A 73 -15.93 3.24 -3.24
N ALA A 74 -16.99 2.49 -3.54
CA ALA A 74 -18.17 3.02 -4.22
C ALA A 74 -18.74 4.19 -3.39
N ARG A 75 -18.96 5.35 -4.01
CA ARG A 75 -19.56 6.50 -3.32
C ARG A 75 -21.02 6.16 -3.00
N LEU A 76 -21.33 6.08 -1.71
CA LEU A 76 -22.71 5.96 -1.23
C LEU A 76 -23.41 7.32 -1.12
N SER A 77 -22.65 8.43 -1.13
CA SER A 77 -23.20 9.78 -1.07
C SER A 77 -22.26 10.83 -1.70
N THR A 78 -22.81 12.00 -2.02
CA THR A 78 -22.08 13.19 -2.47
C THR A 78 -21.62 14.09 -1.32
N SER A 79 -22.08 13.82 -0.09
CA SER A 79 -21.74 14.55 1.13
C SER A 79 -20.56 13.90 1.86
N ASP A 80 -19.60 14.69 2.34
CA ASP A 80 -18.40 14.21 3.04
C ASP A 80 -18.72 14.01 4.53
N ASP A 81 -19.30 12.86 4.90
CA ASP A 81 -19.53 12.48 6.28
C ASP A 81 -18.32 11.69 6.83
N PRO A 82 -17.55 12.24 7.80
CA PRO A 82 -16.40 11.55 8.35
C PRO A 82 -16.74 10.21 9.02
N SER A 83 -17.95 10.03 9.53
CA SER A 83 -18.39 8.79 10.19
C SER A 83 -18.46 7.61 9.21
N LEU A 84 -18.83 7.87 7.95
CA LEU A 84 -18.90 6.88 6.87
C LEU A 84 -17.53 6.51 6.30
N HIS A 85 -16.47 7.19 6.74
CA HIS A 85 -15.10 7.00 6.25
C HIS A 85 -14.12 6.70 7.39
N GLY A 86 -14.60 6.14 8.50
CA GLY A 86 -13.76 5.78 9.65
C GLY A 86 -13.06 6.99 10.27
N GLY A 87 -13.75 8.13 10.32
CA GLY A 87 -13.23 9.41 10.82
C GLY A 87 -12.35 10.18 9.84
N ARG A 88 -12.23 9.77 8.57
CA ARG A 88 -11.45 10.53 7.56
C ARG A 88 -12.17 11.83 7.23
N LYS A 89 -11.51 12.96 7.45
CA LYS A 89 -11.88 14.26 6.88
C LYS A 89 -11.03 14.49 5.63
N ARG A 90 -11.64 14.92 4.52
CA ARG A 90 -10.84 15.29 3.34
C ARG A 90 -10.11 16.59 3.62
N ALA A 91 -8.78 16.58 3.47
CA ALA A 91 -7.96 17.79 3.57
C ALA A 91 -8.27 18.80 2.44
N VAL A 92 -8.75 18.31 1.28
CA VAL A 92 -9.13 19.12 0.12
C VAL A 92 -10.54 18.71 -0.33
N PRO A 93 -11.52 19.65 -0.34
CA PRO A 93 -12.84 19.40 -0.90
C PRO A 93 -12.74 18.93 -2.35
N HIS A 94 -13.67 18.07 -2.77
CA HIS A 94 -13.72 17.69 -4.18
C HIS A 94 -14.11 18.91 -5.02
N VAL A 95 -13.21 19.32 -5.91
CA VAL A 95 -13.48 20.33 -6.93
C VAL A 95 -13.53 19.60 -8.26
N GLU A 96 -14.61 19.79 -9.00
CA GLU A 96 -14.74 19.22 -10.34
C GLU A 96 -13.54 19.63 -11.20
N GLY A 97 -12.98 18.66 -11.91
CA GLY A 97 -11.77 18.86 -12.69
C GLY A 97 -10.44 18.62 -11.94
N ASN A 98 -10.45 18.46 -10.61
CA ASN A 98 -9.29 18.08 -9.82
C ASN A 98 -9.34 16.59 -9.43
N TRP A 99 -8.28 15.87 -9.76
CA TRP A 99 -8.13 14.43 -9.59
C TRP A 99 -7.08 14.13 -8.49
N PRO A 100 -7.51 13.74 -7.28
CA PRO A 100 -6.60 13.29 -6.24
C PRO A 100 -5.79 12.09 -6.74
N SER A 101 -4.48 12.22 -6.71
CA SER A 101 -3.56 11.29 -7.34
C SER A 101 -2.43 10.90 -6.39
N HIS A 102 -1.88 9.71 -6.55
CA HIS A 102 -0.87 9.13 -5.66
C HIS A 102 -0.05 8.08 -6.39
N VAL A 103 1.27 8.11 -6.20
CA VAL A 103 2.22 7.13 -6.74
C VAL A 103 2.79 6.31 -5.60
N TYR A 104 2.75 4.99 -5.75
CA TYR A 104 3.12 4.06 -4.69
C TYR A 104 3.56 2.70 -5.23
N LEU A 105 4.25 1.95 -4.37
CA LEU A 105 4.49 0.52 -4.52
C LEU A 105 3.44 -0.23 -3.69
N GLU A 106 2.84 -1.28 -4.25
CA GLU A 106 1.79 -2.06 -3.56
C GLU A 106 2.33 -3.37 -3.04
N TRP A 107 1.96 -3.71 -1.81
CA TRP A 107 2.15 -5.05 -1.23
C TRP A 107 0.79 -5.61 -0.87
N VAL A 108 0.46 -6.80 -1.38
CA VAL A 108 -0.72 -7.56 -0.98
C VAL A 108 -0.25 -8.69 -0.07
N PRO A 109 -0.37 -8.57 1.27
CA PRO A 109 0.05 -9.62 2.17
C PRO A 109 -0.73 -10.92 1.91
N SER A 110 -0.02 -12.04 1.81
CA SER A 110 -0.58 -13.37 1.89
C SER A 110 -1.28 -13.60 3.23
N HIS A 111 -2.03 -14.69 3.32
CA HIS A 111 -2.70 -15.05 4.58
C HIS A 111 -1.71 -15.15 5.74
N THR A 112 -0.57 -15.83 5.55
CA THR A 112 0.46 -15.99 6.58
C THR A 112 1.07 -14.66 6.99
N GLU A 113 1.45 -13.81 6.02
CA GLU A 113 2.02 -12.48 6.32
C GLU A 113 0.99 -11.61 7.05
N SER A 114 -0.29 -11.66 6.66
CA SER A 114 -1.34 -10.93 7.36
C SER A 114 -1.49 -11.38 8.81
N GLU A 115 -1.42 -12.68 9.11
CA GLU A 115 -1.51 -13.19 10.49
C GLU A 115 -0.27 -12.79 11.33
N GLN A 116 0.92 -12.76 10.72
CA GLN A 116 2.13 -12.23 11.35
C GLN A 116 1.97 -10.75 11.71
N LEU A 117 1.43 -9.94 10.79
CA LEU A 117 1.16 -8.52 11.02
C LEU A 117 0.12 -8.31 12.12
N PHE A 118 -0.96 -9.10 12.16
CA PHE A 118 -1.93 -9.07 13.25
C PHE A 118 -1.30 -9.42 14.60
N THR A 119 -0.45 -10.45 14.62
CA THR A 119 0.27 -10.88 15.83
C THR A 119 1.22 -9.80 16.32
N LEU A 120 1.92 -9.12 15.41
CA LEU A 120 2.78 -7.97 15.73
C LEU A 120 1.98 -6.84 16.35
N ILE A 121 0.87 -6.42 15.72
CA ILE A 121 0.00 -5.35 16.22
C ILE A 121 -0.55 -5.71 17.61
N ALA A 122 -1.03 -6.95 17.79
CA ALA A 122 -1.54 -7.42 19.08
C ALA A 122 -0.47 -7.46 20.16
N SER A 123 0.78 -7.78 19.80
CA SER A 123 1.92 -7.79 20.72
C SER A 123 2.31 -6.38 21.15
N VAL A 124 2.29 -5.42 20.22
CA VAL A 124 2.47 -3.99 20.52
C VAL A 124 1.40 -3.51 21.49
N GLN A 125 0.12 -3.80 21.22
CA GLN A 125 -0.99 -3.39 22.09
C GLN A 125 -0.87 -4.00 23.49
N LYS A 126 -0.51 -5.29 23.59
CA LYS A 126 -0.28 -5.96 24.88
C LYS A 126 0.91 -5.35 25.64
N ALA A 127 1.99 -4.99 24.96
CA ALA A 127 3.15 -4.37 25.61
C ALA A 127 2.83 -2.98 26.13
N ILE A 128 2.09 -2.18 25.36
CA ILE A 128 1.59 -0.87 25.81
C ILE A 128 0.69 -1.05 27.04
N GLN A 129 -0.25 -2.00 27.00
CA GLN A 129 -1.15 -2.22 28.13
C GLN A 129 -0.39 -2.62 29.40
N ARG A 130 0.54 -3.58 29.31
CA ARG A 130 1.36 -4.00 30.46
C ARG A 130 2.17 -2.86 31.04
N ALA A 131 2.86 -2.09 30.19
CA ALA A 131 3.64 -0.94 30.62
C ALA A 131 2.76 0.15 31.27
N ASN A 132 1.51 0.27 30.83
CA ASN A 132 0.55 1.21 31.41
C ASN A 132 -0.01 0.74 32.76
N ASP A 133 -0.29 -0.56 32.89
CA ASP A 133 -0.78 -1.19 34.12
C ASP A 133 0.26 -1.11 35.26
N ASP A 134 1.55 -1.22 34.90
CA ASP A 134 2.68 -1.09 35.83
C ASP A 134 3.03 0.37 36.16
N SER A 135 2.44 1.35 35.46
CA SER A 135 2.74 2.78 35.65
C SER A 135 1.96 3.39 36.80
N VAL A 136 2.64 4.23 37.60
CA VAL A 136 2.03 5.01 38.68
C VAL A 136 0.99 6.01 38.14
N LYS A 137 1.17 6.48 36.90
CA LYS A 137 0.25 7.40 36.23
C LYS A 137 -0.10 6.83 34.84
N PRO A 138 -1.28 6.22 34.70
CA PRO A 138 -1.71 5.69 33.41
C PRO A 138 -1.79 6.79 32.35
N LEU A 139 -1.27 6.49 31.16
CA LEU A 139 -1.33 7.32 29.98
C LEU A 139 -2.44 6.81 29.04
N PRO A 140 -2.95 7.66 28.13
CA PRO A 140 -3.88 7.21 27.10
C PRO A 140 -3.25 6.10 26.25
N VAL A 141 -3.93 4.96 26.16
CA VAL A 141 -3.54 3.87 25.26
C VAL A 141 -4.07 4.19 23.86
N PRO A 142 -3.23 4.18 22.81
CA PRO A 142 -3.70 4.42 21.45
C PRO A 142 -4.69 3.35 21.02
N ASP A 143 -5.85 3.77 20.51
CA ASP A 143 -6.75 2.86 19.81
C ASP A 143 -6.17 2.55 18.42
N MET A 144 -5.82 1.28 18.20
CA MET A 144 -5.11 0.82 17.02
C MET A 144 -6.07 0.05 16.12
N THR A 145 -6.45 0.65 15.00
CA THR A 145 -7.21 -0.02 13.95
C THR A 145 -6.26 -0.61 12.90
N PRO A 146 -6.20 -1.95 12.73
CA PRO A 146 -5.37 -2.58 11.69
C PRO A 146 -5.80 -2.16 10.28
N SER A 147 -4.83 -1.99 9.39
CA SER A 147 -5.05 -1.64 7.96
C SER A 147 -5.03 -2.87 7.05
N LEU A 148 -5.20 -4.06 7.61
CA LEU A 148 -4.95 -5.35 6.93
C LEU A 148 -6.19 -5.96 6.30
N ARG A 149 -7.39 -5.65 6.82
CA ARG A 149 -8.66 -6.22 6.37
C ARG A 149 -9.75 -5.16 6.31
N SER A 150 -10.67 -5.31 5.37
CA SER A 150 -11.90 -4.52 5.30
C SER A 150 -12.86 -4.93 6.44
N PRO A 151 -13.93 -4.15 6.70
CA PRO A 151 -14.98 -4.55 7.65
C PRO A 151 -15.63 -5.90 7.32
N LEU A 152 -15.55 -6.33 6.07
CA LEU A 152 -16.06 -7.63 5.59
C LEU A 152 -14.99 -8.74 5.65
N GLY A 153 -13.83 -8.49 6.27
CA GLY A 153 -12.74 -9.45 6.43
C GLY A 153 -11.84 -9.66 5.22
N VAL A 154 -12.08 -8.92 4.12
CA VAL A 154 -11.30 -9.03 2.88
C VAL A 154 -9.90 -8.43 3.09
N PRO A 155 -8.80 -9.12 2.74
CA PRO A 155 -7.45 -8.56 2.82
C PRO A 155 -7.32 -7.24 2.05
N LEU A 156 -6.64 -6.26 2.64
CA LEU A 156 -6.38 -4.96 2.02
C LEU A 156 -4.91 -4.86 1.58
N PRO A 157 -4.65 -4.25 0.41
CA PRO A 157 -3.30 -3.94 0.00
C PRO A 157 -2.69 -2.87 0.92
N LEU A 158 -1.40 -3.03 1.22
CA LEU A 158 -0.55 -2.06 1.86
C LEU A 158 0.36 -1.40 0.81
N HIS A 159 1.06 -0.32 1.18
CA HIS A 159 1.89 0.38 0.21
C HIS A 159 3.06 1.15 0.81
N ILE A 160 4.06 1.43 -0.03
CA ILE A 160 5.12 2.42 0.19
C ILE A 160 4.83 3.61 -0.72
N SER A 161 4.70 4.81 -0.12
CA SER A 161 4.44 6.03 -0.89
C SER A 161 5.68 6.54 -1.61
N LEU A 162 5.53 6.89 -2.89
CA LEU A 162 6.57 7.54 -3.72
C LEU A 162 6.17 8.96 -4.12
N SER A 163 4.93 9.36 -3.89
CA SER A 163 4.48 10.75 -3.97
C SER A 163 3.64 11.13 -2.75
N ARG A 164 3.49 12.43 -2.53
CA ARG A 164 2.37 12.95 -1.73
C ARG A 164 1.05 12.81 -2.49
N THR A 165 -0.07 13.14 -1.86
CA THR A 165 -1.33 13.31 -2.60
C THR A 165 -1.22 14.54 -3.51
N LEU A 166 -1.38 14.33 -4.82
CA LEU A 166 -1.29 15.36 -5.85
C LEU A 166 -2.70 15.71 -6.33
N GLN A 167 -2.94 16.99 -6.64
CA GLN A 167 -4.20 17.44 -7.23
C GLN A 167 -3.96 17.69 -8.72
N ILE A 168 -4.16 16.66 -9.55
CA ILE A 168 -3.91 16.72 -10.99
C ILE A 168 -5.15 17.25 -11.68
N LYS A 169 -5.03 18.25 -12.55
CA LYS A 169 -6.18 18.74 -13.33
C LYS A 169 -6.52 17.79 -14.48
N THR A 170 -7.77 17.79 -14.92
CA THR A 170 -8.26 16.91 -16.00
C THR A 170 -7.39 17.00 -17.25
N GLU A 171 -7.05 18.21 -17.67
CA GLU A 171 -6.24 18.51 -18.85
C GLU A 171 -4.75 18.12 -18.70
N GLU A 172 -4.29 17.87 -17.47
CA GLU A 172 -2.90 17.52 -17.15
C GLU A 172 -2.71 16.01 -16.94
N ARG A 173 -3.79 15.21 -16.90
CA ARG A 173 -3.75 13.78 -16.57
C ARG A 173 -2.79 12.98 -17.44
N ASP A 174 -2.95 13.10 -18.76
CA ASP A 174 -2.16 12.31 -19.71
C ASP A 174 -0.70 12.74 -19.69
N ARG A 175 -0.46 14.06 -19.66
CA ARG A 175 0.89 14.63 -19.53
C ARG A 175 1.59 14.15 -18.26
N PHE A 176 0.89 14.13 -17.13
CA PHE A 176 1.44 13.67 -15.86
C PHE A 176 1.79 12.18 -15.91
N LEU A 177 0.88 11.34 -16.43
CA LEU A 177 1.11 9.91 -16.55
C LEU A 177 2.27 9.59 -17.50
N ASP A 178 2.37 10.30 -18.63
CA ASP A 178 3.44 10.14 -19.60
C ASP A 178 4.80 10.52 -19.00
N GLU A 179 4.90 11.67 -18.32
CA GLU A 179 6.15 12.08 -17.67
C GLU A 179 6.52 11.13 -16.52
N MET A 180 5.56 10.69 -15.71
CA MET A 180 5.78 9.72 -14.63
C MET A 180 6.32 8.39 -15.20
N THR A 181 5.67 7.87 -16.23
CA THR A 181 6.09 6.64 -16.92
C THR A 181 7.48 6.78 -17.54
N ALA A 182 7.75 7.89 -18.22
CA ALA A 182 9.06 8.14 -18.82
C ALA A 182 10.15 8.29 -17.75
N SER A 183 9.87 8.95 -16.63
CA SER A 183 10.82 9.13 -15.52
C SER A 183 11.17 7.80 -14.85
N LEU A 184 10.17 6.97 -14.55
CA LEU A 184 10.37 5.65 -13.97
C LEU A 184 11.16 4.72 -14.91
N ARG A 185 10.87 4.73 -16.21
CA ARG A 185 11.65 3.96 -17.20
C ARG A 185 13.11 4.41 -17.26
N ARG A 186 13.37 5.72 -17.24
CA ARG A 186 14.75 6.26 -17.21
C ARG A 186 15.49 5.91 -15.91
N ALA A 187 14.78 5.74 -14.80
CA ALA A 187 15.38 5.33 -13.54
C ALA A 187 16.01 3.93 -13.63
N ALA A 188 15.54 3.08 -14.57
CA ALA A 188 16.06 1.74 -14.84
C ALA A 188 16.20 0.90 -13.56
N VAL A 189 15.16 0.94 -12.73
CA VAL A 189 14.99 0.11 -11.54
C VAL A 189 14.28 -1.17 -11.98
N GLY A 190 14.88 -2.32 -11.69
CA GLY A 190 14.26 -3.62 -11.90
C GLY A 190 13.47 -4.06 -10.67
N PRO A 191 12.81 -5.23 -10.71
CA PRO A 191 12.17 -5.79 -9.53
C PRO A 191 13.16 -5.97 -8.37
N PHE A 192 12.71 -5.70 -7.15
CA PHE A 192 13.55 -5.76 -5.95
C PHE A 192 12.75 -6.20 -4.72
N ASP A 193 13.46 -6.80 -3.77
CA ASP A 193 12.92 -7.18 -2.46
C ASP A 193 13.23 -6.09 -1.42
N ILE A 194 12.49 -6.13 -0.31
CA ILE A 194 12.74 -5.26 0.85
C ILE A 194 12.80 -6.09 2.12
N ASN A 195 13.50 -5.55 3.12
CA ASN A 195 13.39 -6.02 4.51
C ASN A 195 12.78 -4.93 5.37
N PHE A 196 12.23 -5.33 6.51
CA PHE A 196 11.78 -4.41 7.54
C PHE A 196 12.92 -4.10 8.52
N THR A 197 12.88 -2.91 9.12
CA THR A 197 13.90 -2.47 10.09
C THR A 197 13.32 -2.32 11.48
N ASN A 198 12.39 -1.39 11.63
CA ASN A 198 11.84 -1.01 12.93
C ASN A 198 10.34 -0.72 12.85
N LEU A 199 9.72 -0.63 14.03
CA LEU A 199 8.40 -0.03 14.19
C LEU A 199 8.54 1.41 14.65
N LYS A 200 7.69 2.28 14.11
CA LYS A 200 7.57 3.66 14.59
C LYS A 200 6.15 4.19 14.39
N TRP A 201 5.84 5.23 15.15
CA TRP A 201 4.64 6.03 14.94
C TRP A 201 4.95 7.23 14.05
N VAL A 202 4.10 7.49 13.06
CA VAL A 202 4.18 8.69 12.22
C VAL A 202 2.82 9.39 12.15
N PRO A 203 2.75 10.73 12.25
CA PRO A 203 1.51 11.45 12.04
C PRO A 203 1.23 11.67 10.55
N ASN A 204 -0.03 11.85 10.17
CA ASN A 204 -0.35 12.50 8.90
C ASN A 204 0.00 13.99 8.94
N TYR A 205 -0.09 14.65 7.78
CA TYR A 205 0.20 16.09 7.64
C TYR A 205 -0.58 16.98 8.63
N GLU A 206 -1.87 16.67 8.84
CA GLU A 206 -2.75 17.46 9.72
C GLU A 206 -2.59 17.13 11.21
N ARG A 207 -1.78 16.10 11.56
CA ARG A 207 -1.66 15.55 12.92
C ARG A 207 -3.01 15.27 13.56
N ASN A 208 -3.91 14.66 12.78
CA ASN A 208 -5.21 14.19 13.28
C ASN A 208 -5.37 12.66 13.11
N ARG A 209 -4.33 12.00 12.61
CA ARG A 209 -4.24 10.55 12.50
C ARG A 209 -2.78 10.13 12.61
N TRP A 210 -2.53 9.10 13.39
CA TRP A 210 -1.22 8.51 13.61
C TRP A 210 -1.21 7.09 13.09
N PHE A 211 -0.10 6.70 12.48
CA PHE A 211 0.08 5.39 11.88
C PHE A 211 1.20 4.66 12.60
N LEU A 212 0.94 3.40 12.96
CA LEU A 212 2.00 2.46 13.28
C LEU A 212 2.52 1.91 11.95
N VAL A 213 3.82 2.08 11.72
CA VAL A 213 4.43 1.77 10.43
C VAL A 213 5.65 0.86 10.61
N LEU A 214 5.83 -0.03 9.64
CA LEU A 214 7.06 -0.79 9.44
C LEU A 214 8.03 0.08 8.64
N GLY A 215 9.18 0.40 9.21
CA GLY A 215 10.30 0.98 8.47
C GLY A 215 10.87 -0.02 7.49
N VAL A 216 11.38 0.49 6.36
CA VAL A 216 11.94 -0.32 5.28
C VAL A 216 13.45 -0.13 5.24
N GLU A 217 14.19 -1.22 5.14
CA GLU A 217 15.64 -1.19 4.99
C GLU A 217 16.02 -0.64 3.61
N ARG A 218 17.19 -0.02 3.50
CA ARG A 218 17.74 0.39 2.21
C ARG A 218 17.95 -0.85 1.34
N PRO A 219 17.29 -0.97 0.16
CA PRO A 219 17.55 -2.09 -0.74
C PRO A 219 18.97 -2.04 -1.28
N GLU A 220 19.50 -3.21 -1.69
CA GLU A 220 20.91 -3.38 -2.12
C GLU A 220 21.35 -2.38 -3.20
N HIS A 221 20.46 -2.03 -4.14
CA HIS A 221 20.75 -1.12 -5.26
C HIS A 221 20.11 0.25 -5.13
N ASP A 222 19.72 0.61 -3.90
CA ASP A 222 19.11 1.89 -3.56
C ASP A 222 17.84 2.19 -4.35
N ASP A 223 17.09 1.14 -4.68
CA ASP A 223 15.99 1.19 -5.64
C ASP A 223 14.86 2.14 -5.17
N LEU A 224 14.56 2.17 -3.87
CA LEU A 224 13.55 3.07 -3.30
C LEU A 224 13.92 4.55 -3.46
N ASN A 225 15.16 4.94 -3.15
CA ASN A 225 15.61 6.32 -3.34
C ASN A 225 15.61 6.69 -4.83
N ARG A 226 16.06 5.79 -5.71
CA ARG A 226 16.04 6.02 -7.17
C ARG A 226 14.62 6.18 -7.71
N LEU A 227 13.66 5.40 -7.24
CA LEU A 227 12.25 5.54 -7.60
C LEU A 227 11.67 6.85 -7.07
N LEU A 228 11.95 7.21 -5.82
CA LEU A 228 11.51 8.47 -5.21
C LEU A 228 12.04 9.68 -6.00
N GLU A 229 13.32 9.69 -6.36
CA GLU A 229 13.93 10.74 -7.20
C GLU A 229 13.21 10.86 -8.55
N ALA A 230 12.95 9.73 -9.21
CA ALA A 230 12.26 9.72 -10.48
C ALA A 230 10.83 10.27 -10.37
N CYS A 231 10.11 9.89 -9.29
CA CYS A 231 8.76 10.38 -9.01
C CYS A 231 8.75 11.88 -8.66
N ASN A 232 9.72 12.33 -7.87
CA ASN A 232 9.87 13.74 -7.51
C ASN A 232 10.18 14.59 -8.74
N ALA A 233 11.12 14.17 -9.58
CA ALA A 233 11.46 14.86 -10.81
C ALA A 233 10.27 14.94 -11.78
N ALA A 234 9.48 13.87 -11.90
CA ALA A 234 8.26 13.88 -12.73
C ALA A 234 7.19 14.82 -12.15
N SER A 235 6.99 14.78 -10.83
CA SER A 235 6.03 15.66 -10.13
C SER A 235 6.41 17.12 -10.33
N GLU A 236 7.67 17.49 -10.12
CA GLU A 236 8.18 18.86 -10.24
C GLU A 236 8.06 19.40 -11.67
N LYS A 237 8.36 18.58 -12.68
CA LYS A 237 8.14 18.94 -14.10
C LYS A 237 6.67 19.18 -14.45
N CYS A 238 5.76 18.59 -13.71
CA CYS A 238 4.33 18.81 -13.83
C CYS A 238 3.82 19.93 -12.91
N GLY A 239 4.72 20.66 -12.22
CA GLY A 239 4.35 21.75 -11.32
C GLY A 239 3.84 21.30 -9.96
N HIS A 240 4.05 20.03 -9.60
CA HIS A 240 3.70 19.48 -8.29
C HIS A 240 4.93 19.24 -7.43
N PRO A 241 4.81 19.39 -6.12
CA PRO A 241 5.95 19.22 -5.23
C PRO A 241 6.26 17.75 -4.92
N GLY A 242 7.55 17.42 -4.82
CA GLY A 242 8.03 16.06 -4.53
C GLY A 242 7.75 15.60 -3.09
N LEU A 243 7.84 14.30 -2.85
CA LEU A 243 7.78 13.70 -1.51
C LEU A 243 9.14 13.80 -0.81
N TYR A 244 9.11 14.04 0.51
CA TYR A 244 10.28 14.17 1.39
C TYR A 244 11.28 15.28 1.04
N THR A 245 10.92 16.29 0.25
CA THR A 245 11.81 17.37 -0.19
C THR A 245 12.22 18.39 0.91
N GLY A 246 11.87 18.15 2.18
CA GLY A 246 12.26 18.95 3.36
C GLY A 246 13.46 18.38 4.14
N GLY A 247 13.83 19.02 5.26
CA GLY A 247 14.88 18.53 6.18
C GLY A 247 14.51 17.26 6.95
N MET A 248 15.38 16.80 7.86
CA MET A 248 15.15 15.57 8.65
C MET A 248 13.91 15.71 9.57
N GLY A 249 13.08 14.65 9.60
CA GLY A 249 12.00 14.48 10.58
C GLY A 249 10.59 14.88 10.11
N ASP A 250 9.74 13.88 9.91
CA ASP A 250 8.27 13.90 9.91
C ASP A 250 7.49 14.70 8.85
N GLY A 251 7.09 13.99 7.79
CA GLY A 251 5.89 14.27 7.00
C GLY A 251 6.08 15.21 5.79
N PRO A 252 5.13 15.22 4.84
CA PRO A 252 5.19 16.04 3.63
C PRO A 252 5.01 17.52 4.00
N MET A 253 6.11 18.19 4.33
CA MET A 253 6.12 19.56 4.79
C MET A 253 6.04 20.54 3.62
N GLU A 254 4.89 21.20 3.45
CA GLU A 254 4.83 22.53 2.84
C GLU A 254 4.22 23.51 3.83
N ARG A 255 5.10 24.13 4.61
CA ARG A 255 4.91 25.53 5.01
C ARG A 255 6.09 26.32 4.47
N ASN A 256 6.05 26.61 3.17
CA ASN A 256 6.76 27.77 2.62
C ASN A 256 6.17 28.13 1.25
N ILE A 257 4.89 28.52 1.23
CA ILE A 257 4.41 29.47 0.23
C ILE A 257 4.33 30.84 0.90
N SER A 258 5.18 31.72 0.38
CA SER A 258 5.25 33.18 0.54
C SER A 258 5.89 33.74 1.82
N LYS A 259 7.05 34.40 1.65
CA LYS A 259 7.15 35.87 1.63
C LYS A 259 8.59 36.33 1.40
N GLY A 260 8.74 37.32 0.52
CA GLY A 260 9.74 38.35 0.70
C GLY A 260 10.97 38.25 -0.18
N ARG A 261 10.91 38.98 -1.28
CA ARG A 261 12.02 39.69 -1.95
C ARG A 261 13.03 40.23 -0.92
N ALA A 262 14.01 39.42 -0.52
CA ALA A 262 15.07 39.86 0.38
C ALA A 262 16.20 40.51 -0.43
N LYS A 263 16.35 41.81 -0.21
CA LYS A 263 17.37 42.70 -0.78
C LYS A 263 18.76 42.07 -0.72
N ARG A 264 19.46 42.08 -1.87
CA ARG A 264 20.93 41.96 -1.98
C ARG A 264 21.56 42.96 -1.01
N ARG A 265 22.14 42.50 0.10
CA ARG A 265 23.16 43.26 0.83
C ARG A 265 24.51 42.92 0.20
N LYS A 266 25.11 43.95 -0.39
CA LYS A 266 26.45 43.93 -0.99
C LYS A 266 27.46 43.99 0.16
N SER A 267 28.13 42.88 0.46
CA SER A 267 29.35 42.88 1.25
C SER A 267 30.52 42.52 0.33
N SER A 268 31.36 43.50 0.10
CA SER A 268 32.65 43.39 -0.58
C SER A 268 33.63 42.56 0.24
N GLY A 269 34.19 41.50 -0.34
CA GLY A 269 35.27 40.74 0.27
C GLY A 269 35.67 39.52 -0.55
N ARG A 270 36.76 39.68 -1.32
CA ARG A 270 37.67 38.68 -1.92
C ARG A 270 37.07 37.46 -2.65
N ALA A 271 37.33 37.45 -3.95
CA ALA A 271 37.33 36.26 -4.77
C ALA A 271 38.41 35.31 -4.26
N ASP A 272 37.99 34.10 -3.86
CA ASP A 272 38.64 32.83 -4.14
C ASP A 272 37.66 31.72 -3.70
N ASP A 273 37.69 30.61 -4.45
CA ASP A 273 36.91 29.37 -4.29
C ASP A 273 35.42 29.40 -4.69
N LEU A 274 35.17 29.24 -5.99
CA LEU A 274 33.97 28.55 -6.46
C LEU A 274 34.01 27.10 -5.95
N PRO A 275 33.00 26.59 -5.23
CA PRO A 275 32.83 25.15 -5.18
C PRO A 275 32.38 24.72 -6.58
N SER A 276 33.20 23.87 -7.18
CA SER A 276 32.82 23.09 -8.35
C SER A 276 31.45 22.46 -8.07
N ARG A 277 30.57 22.46 -9.09
CA ARG A 277 29.36 21.63 -9.11
C ARG A 277 29.77 20.15 -9.21
N SER A 278 30.40 19.64 -8.16
CA SER A 278 30.60 18.21 -7.95
C SER A 278 29.28 17.66 -7.43
N SER A 279 28.66 16.79 -8.23
CA SER A 279 27.66 15.78 -7.82
C SER A 279 26.90 16.13 -6.53
N GLU A 280 25.69 16.70 -6.66
CA GLU A 280 24.72 16.70 -5.56
C GLU A 280 24.61 15.24 -5.08
N GLU A 281 25.19 14.93 -3.92
CA GLU A 281 24.99 13.64 -3.28
C GLU A 281 23.49 13.46 -3.16
N ARG A 282 22.98 12.42 -3.81
CA ARG A 282 21.59 12.02 -3.74
C ARG A 282 21.23 11.92 -2.27
N ALA A 283 20.32 12.79 -1.82
CA ALA A 283 19.93 12.82 -0.42
C ALA A 283 19.28 11.49 -0.08
N ASP A 284 19.90 10.73 0.82
CA ASP A 284 19.36 9.45 1.27
C ASP A 284 18.08 9.68 2.09
N ARG A 285 16.99 9.02 1.70
CA ARG A 285 15.67 9.08 2.34
C ARG A 285 15.22 7.73 2.87
N THR A 286 16.15 6.79 3.07
CA THR A 286 15.86 5.44 3.56
C THR A 286 14.95 5.47 4.79
N ASP A 287 15.29 6.29 5.80
CA ASP A 287 14.54 6.39 7.05
C ASP A 287 13.09 6.85 6.87
N ASN A 288 12.72 7.40 5.72
CA ASN A 288 11.38 7.88 5.44
C ASN A 288 10.49 6.80 4.82
N PHE A 289 11.04 5.74 4.21
CA PHE A 289 10.22 4.68 3.61
C PHE A 289 9.60 3.79 4.67
N HIS A 290 8.30 3.57 4.54
CA HIS A 290 7.54 2.80 5.51
C HIS A 290 6.24 2.24 4.91
N ILE A 291 5.72 1.20 5.57
CA ILE A 291 4.41 0.60 5.28
C ILE A 291 3.51 0.78 6.50
N SER A 292 2.35 1.41 6.33
CA SER A 292 1.38 1.60 7.42
C SER A 292 0.58 0.32 7.66
N ILE A 293 0.65 -0.21 8.89
CA ILE A 293 0.00 -1.48 9.26
C ILE A 293 -1.19 -1.29 10.20
N ALA A 294 -1.21 -0.20 10.96
CA ALA A 294 -2.34 0.21 11.81
C ALA A 294 -2.40 1.73 11.94
N TRP A 295 -3.54 2.26 12.38
CA TRP A 295 -3.72 3.69 12.62
C TRP A 295 -4.60 3.96 13.84
N GLY A 296 -4.45 5.16 14.40
CA GLY A 296 -5.27 5.68 15.49
C GLY A 296 -5.55 7.17 15.35
N LEU A 297 -6.56 7.66 16.06
CA LEU A 297 -6.94 9.09 16.09
C LEU A 297 -6.31 9.87 17.26
N ILE A 298 -5.66 9.17 18.18
CA ILE A 298 -5.05 9.76 19.37
C ILE A 298 -3.55 9.76 19.17
N GLU A 299 -2.92 10.90 19.47
CA GLU A 299 -1.47 11.00 19.51
C GLU A 299 -0.90 10.02 20.54
N PRO A 300 -0.03 9.08 20.12
CA PRO A 300 0.65 8.21 21.07
C PRO A 300 1.53 9.03 22.02
N ALA A 301 1.46 8.72 23.30
CA ALA A 301 2.36 9.31 24.29
C ALA A 301 3.84 9.00 23.93
N PRO A 302 4.81 9.88 24.24
CA PRO A 302 6.22 9.67 23.96
C PRO A 302 6.74 8.30 24.43
N GLU A 303 6.25 7.83 25.57
CA GLU A 303 6.56 6.51 26.15
C GLU A 303 6.18 5.37 25.21
N TRP A 304 5.03 5.47 24.53
CA TRP A 304 4.59 4.49 23.53
C TRP A 304 5.36 4.60 22.22
N ILE A 305 5.77 5.81 21.85
CA ILE A 305 6.64 6.04 20.68
C ILE A 305 8.01 5.40 20.89
N ASP A 306 8.57 5.51 22.09
CA ASP A 306 9.85 4.91 22.43
C ASP A 306 9.75 3.39 22.62
N LEU A 307 8.66 2.90 23.21
CA LEU A 307 8.42 1.47 23.42
C LEU A 307 8.46 0.69 22.09
N VAL A 308 7.80 1.17 21.04
CA VAL A 308 7.73 0.44 19.75
C VAL A 308 9.07 0.33 19.04
N LYS A 309 10.03 1.24 19.30
CA LYS A 309 11.37 1.21 18.68
C LYS A 309 12.17 -0.04 19.07
N HIS A 310 11.83 -0.66 20.19
CA HIS A 310 12.55 -1.81 20.75
C HIS A 310 11.96 -3.16 20.33
N PHE A 311 10.90 -3.16 19.51
CA PHE A 311 10.33 -4.40 19.00
C PHE A 311 11.25 -5.03 17.95
N ALA A 312 11.57 -6.31 18.13
CA ALA A 312 12.31 -7.11 17.17
C ALA A 312 11.41 -7.50 15.98
N VAL A 313 11.18 -6.55 15.07
CA VAL A 313 10.28 -6.73 13.91
C VAL A 313 10.64 -7.96 13.09
N ASN A 314 11.94 -8.16 12.84
CA ASN A 314 12.45 -9.24 11.99
C ASN A 314 12.27 -10.64 12.58
N GLU A 315 11.98 -10.76 13.89
CA GLU A 315 11.64 -12.03 14.52
C GLU A 315 10.15 -12.38 14.36
N MET A 316 9.31 -11.37 14.11
CA MET A 316 7.85 -11.51 14.07
C MET A 316 7.29 -11.51 12.64
N VAL A 317 7.92 -10.74 11.75
CA VAL A 317 7.46 -10.52 10.38
C VAL A 317 8.65 -10.69 9.45
N GLY A 318 8.53 -11.64 8.50
CA GLY A 318 9.52 -11.83 7.45
C GLY A 318 9.39 -10.77 6.34
N PRO A 319 10.35 -10.71 5.40
CA PRO A 319 10.21 -9.88 4.21
C PRO A 319 9.00 -10.30 3.39
N PRO A 320 8.42 -9.39 2.57
CA PRO A 320 7.39 -9.74 1.61
C PRO A 320 7.82 -10.92 0.74
N SER A 321 6.90 -11.86 0.53
CA SER A 321 7.12 -13.09 -0.25
C SER A 321 7.22 -12.86 -1.75
N ALA A 322 6.69 -11.74 -2.24
CA ALA A 322 6.77 -11.32 -3.64
C ALA A 322 7.60 -10.03 -3.75
N PRO A 323 8.49 -9.93 -4.77
CA PRO A 323 9.26 -8.72 -5.02
C PRO A 323 8.33 -7.59 -5.49
N PHE A 324 8.77 -6.35 -5.28
CA PHE A 324 8.13 -5.21 -5.89
C PHE A 324 8.57 -5.10 -7.35
N ASP A 325 7.64 -5.30 -8.27
CA ASP A 325 7.86 -5.28 -9.72
C ASP A 325 7.00 -4.22 -10.44
N VAL A 326 6.09 -3.54 -9.74
CA VAL A 326 5.19 -2.53 -10.30
C VAL A 326 5.12 -1.28 -9.43
N VAL A 327 5.26 -0.12 -10.09
CA VAL A 327 4.87 1.17 -9.52
C VAL A 327 3.45 1.51 -9.98
N LYS A 328 2.56 1.76 -9.03
CA LYS A 328 1.18 2.16 -9.31
C LYS A 328 1.05 3.68 -9.26
N THR A 329 0.41 4.23 -10.29
CA THR A 329 0.00 5.64 -10.36
C THR A 329 -1.51 5.70 -10.35
N ARG A 330 -2.11 6.16 -9.25
CA ARG A 330 -3.54 6.40 -9.14
C ARG A 330 -3.86 7.83 -9.53
N ILE A 331 -4.85 8.02 -10.40
CA ILE A 331 -5.40 9.34 -10.78
C ILE A 331 -6.92 9.28 -10.63
N GLY A 332 -7.42 9.86 -9.52
CA GLY A 332 -8.81 9.73 -9.08
C GLY A 332 -9.20 8.29 -8.79
N ASN A 333 -10.01 7.69 -9.67
CA ASN A 333 -10.47 6.31 -9.56
C ASN A 333 -9.76 5.33 -10.52
N THR A 334 -8.88 5.82 -11.40
CA THR A 334 -8.11 4.97 -12.29
C THR A 334 -6.74 4.69 -11.69
N VAL A 335 -6.30 3.43 -11.76
CA VAL A 335 -4.97 2.99 -11.37
C VAL A 335 -4.21 2.54 -12.61
N TYR A 336 -3.01 3.07 -12.79
CA TYR A 336 -2.09 2.73 -13.89
C TYR A 336 -0.89 1.98 -13.32
N SER A 337 -0.58 0.83 -13.91
CA SER A 337 0.50 -0.05 -13.47
C SER A 337 1.72 0.09 -14.39
N ILE A 338 2.82 0.58 -13.83
CA ILE A 338 4.09 0.82 -14.55
C ILE A 338 5.09 -0.25 -14.11
N GLN A 339 5.35 -1.21 -15.00
CA GLN A 339 6.25 -2.34 -14.75
C GLN A 339 7.70 -1.88 -14.59
N LEU A 340 8.36 -2.38 -13.56
CA LEU A 340 9.80 -2.24 -13.33
C LEU A 340 10.53 -3.20 -14.28
N THR A 341 11.16 -2.65 -15.29
CA THR A 341 11.88 -3.46 -16.28
C THR A 341 13.26 -3.81 -15.75
N SER A 342 13.60 -5.11 -15.79
CA SER A 342 14.95 -5.60 -15.48
C SER A 342 15.99 -4.79 -16.26
N ARG A 343 17.12 -4.48 -15.59
CA ARG A 343 18.33 -3.94 -16.23
C ARG A 343 18.72 -4.89 -17.35
N SER A 344 18.33 -4.56 -18.57
CA SER A 344 18.81 -5.26 -19.77
C SER A 344 20.33 -5.38 -19.66
N ALA A 345 20.83 -6.60 -19.79
CA ALA A 345 22.25 -6.91 -19.92
C ALA A 345 22.79 -6.37 -21.25
N SER A 346 22.74 -5.06 -21.46
CA SER A 346 23.32 -4.38 -22.61
C SER A 346 24.82 -4.14 -22.37
N SER A 347 25.60 -5.22 -22.20
CA SER A 347 27.06 -5.18 -22.28
C SER A 347 27.71 -6.57 -22.49
N ARG A 348 27.11 -7.44 -23.31
CA ARG A 348 27.81 -8.63 -23.83
C ARG A 348 27.50 -8.91 -25.30
N ARG A 349 27.67 -7.91 -26.17
CA ARG A 349 27.94 -8.15 -27.60
C ARG A 349 28.88 -7.06 -28.09
N GLY A 350 30.13 -7.42 -28.35
CA GLY A 350 31.12 -6.49 -28.88
C GLY A 350 32.56 -6.86 -28.56
N ARG A 351 32.94 -8.14 -28.69
CA ARG A 351 34.34 -8.52 -28.85
C ARG A 351 34.46 -9.92 -29.43
N SER A 352 35.37 -10.06 -30.39
CA SER A 352 35.82 -11.27 -31.10
C SER A 352 35.03 -11.61 -32.38
N ILE A 353 35.62 -11.75 -33.57
CA ILE A 353 36.99 -11.52 -34.05
C ILE A 353 36.94 -11.54 -35.60
N LEU A 354 37.77 -10.72 -36.24
CA LEU A 354 38.11 -10.79 -37.67
C LEU A 354 38.88 -12.08 -37.96
N GLY A 355 38.54 -12.77 -39.05
CA GLY A 355 39.33 -13.90 -39.56
C GLY A 355 38.98 -14.22 -41.01
N LEU A 356 39.57 -13.47 -41.93
CA LEU A 356 39.83 -13.90 -43.31
C LEU A 356 40.93 -14.96 -43.28
N GLY A 357 40.76 -16.03 -44.06
CA GLY A 357 41.73 -17.11 -44.25
C GLY A 357 41.10 -18.29 -44.94
#